data_AF-A0A1K2I9U1-F1
#
_entry.id   AF-A0A1K2I9U1-F1
#
_cell.length_a   1.000
_cell.length_b   1.000
_cell.length_c   1.000
_cell.angle_alpha   90.00
_cell.angle_beta   90.00
_cell.angle_gamma   90.00
#
_symmetry.space_group_name_H-M   'P 1'
#
loop_
_entity.id
_entity.type
_entity.pdbx_description
1 polymer ?
#
loop_
_entity_poly.entity_id
_entity_poly.type
_entity_poly.pdbx_seq_one_letter_code
_entity_poly.pdbx_strand_id
1 'polypeptide(L)'
;MKKLLAEWKGFLMSGISYMIPTVIGGAIIVGIPQLIGMIFGANDLTKYKSAQGFFHILYQINQVGWIGISLVNLVIAGYVAYAIGDKPALGAGFIGGQLATNIQAGFLGALVAGFVAGYVARWCRKIKVGEA
;
A
#
# COMPACT_ATOMS: atom_id res chain seq x y z
N MET A 1 -9.07 -6.24 -28.87
CA MET A 1 -7.80 -6.29 -28.10
C MET A 1 -7.30 -4.91 -27.66
N LYS A 2 -7.11 -3.93 -28.57
CA LYS A 2 -6.57 -2.60 -28.20
C LYS A 2 -7.37 -1.86 -27.10
N LYS A 3 -8.70 -1.95 -27.13
CA LYS A 3 -9.58 -1.32 -26.11
C LYS A 3 -9.44 -1.93 -24.72
N LEU A 4 -9.38 -3.27 -24.63
CA LEU A 4 -9.21 -3.98 -23.36
C LEU A 4 -7.85 -3.65 -22.72
N LEU A 5 -6.78 -3.64 -23.52
CA LEU A 5 -5.44 -3.27 -23.03
C LEU A 5 -5.40 -1.81 -22.54
N ALA A 6 -6.13 -0.90 -23.19
CA ALA A 6 -6.24 0.48 -22.74
C ALA A 6 -6.96 0.59 -21.38
N GLU A 7 -8.03 -0.19 -21.16
CA GLU A 7 -8.73 -0.24 -19.87
C GLU A 7 -7.84 -0.80 -18.75
N TRP A 8 -7.14 -1.91 -19.00
CA TRP A 8 -6.23 -2.52 -18.03
C TRP A 8 -5.09 -1.58 -17.65
N LYS A 9 -4.52 -0.87 -18.64
CA LYS A 9 -3.56 0.19 -18.39
C LYS A 9 -4.16 1.27 -17.49
N GLY A 10 -5.42 1.67 -17.72
CA GLY A 10 -6.13 2.62 -16.86
C GLY A 10 -6.17 2.16 -15.40
N PHE A 11 -6.61 0.92 -15.15
CA PHE A 11 -6.69 0.37 -13.79
C PHE A 11 -5.33 0.30 -13.09
N LEU A 12 -4.29 -0.10 -13.83
CA LEU A 12 -2.91 -0.10 -13.34
C LEU A 12 -2.43 1.30 -12.97
N MET A 13 -2.65 2.27 -13.86
CA MET A 13 -2.22 3.64 -13.64
C MET A 13 -2.91 4.27 -12.43
N SER A 14 -4.19 3.94 -12.18
CA SER A 14 -4.87 4.33 -10.95
C SER A 14 -4.14 3.78 -9.72
N GLY A 15 -3.89 2.48 -9.66
CA GLY A 15 -3.17 1.86 -8.54
C GLY A 15 -1.79 2.45 -8.28
N ILE A 16 -1.00 2.66 -9.34
CA ILE A 16 0.34 3.25 -9.24
C ILE A 16 0.27 4.70 -8.76
N SER A 17 -0.66 5.49 -9.29
CA SER A 17 -0.84 6.90 -8.91
C SER A 17 -1.13 7.07 -7.42
N TYR A 18 -1.93 6.18 -6.81
CA TYR A 18 -2.21 6.23 -5.38
C TYR A 18 -1.09 5.67 -4.50
N MET A 19 -0.31 4.73 -5.02
CA MET A 19 0.83 4.16 -4.30
C MET A 19 2.00 5.14 -4.18
N ILE A 20 2.28 5.91 -5.24
CA ILE A 20 3.43 6.84 -5.28
C ILE A 20 3.42 7.81 -4.08
N PRO A 21 2.32 8.55 -3.78
CA PRO A 21 2.27 9.44 -2.62
C PRO A 21 2.49 8.71 -1.30
N THR A 22 1.99 7.48 -1.14
CA THR A 22 2.19 6.69 0.08
C THR A 22 3.66 6.36 0.31
N VAL A 23 4.35 5.90 -0.74
CA VAL A 23 5.77 5.55 -0.65
C VAL A 23 6.64 6.78 -0.40
N ILE A 24 6.40 7.84 -1.16
CA ILE A 24 7.17 9.08 -1.03
C ILE A 24 6.95 9.68 0.36
N GLY A 25 5.71 9.71 0.84
CA GLY A 25 5.39 10.15 2.20
C GLY A 25 6.13 9.34 3.26
N GLY A 26 6.12 8.01 3.15
CA GLY A 26 6.85 7.11 4.04
C GLY A 26 8.37 7.37 4.01
N ALA A 27 8.96 7.54 2.83
CA ALA A 27 10.39 7.81 2.68
C ALA A 27 10.82 9.13 3.34
N ILE A 28 9.99 10.18 3.24
CA ILE A 28 10.26 11.46 3.91
C ILE A 28 10.20 11.30 5.43
N ILE A 29 9.20 10.56 5.94
CA ILE A 29 9.04 10.27 7.38
C ILE A 29 10.22 9.43 7.91
N VAL A 30 10.81 8.54 7.11
CA VAL A 30 12.05 7.82 7.46
C VAL A 30 13.26 8.77 7.44
N GLY A 31 13.37 9.60 6.41
CA GLY A 31 14.56 10.41 6.15
C GLY A 31 14.79 11.53 7.17
N ILE A 32 13.74 12.23 7.60
CA ILE A 32 13.87 13.38 8.51
C ILE A 32 14.45 12.96 9.88
N PRO A 33 13.89 11.95 10.59
CA PRO A 33 14.47 11.48 11.84
C PRO A 33 15.90 10.98 11.67
N GLN A 34 16.20 10.25 10.60
CA GLN A 34 17.53 9.71 10.35
C GLN A 34 18.56 10.85 10.18
N LEU A 35 18.22 11.90 9.44
CA LEU A 35 19.07 13.06 9.26
C LEU A 35 19.32 13.79 10.60
N ILE A 36 18.28 13.97 11.42
CA ILE A 36 18.42 14.57 12.74
C ILE A 36 19.32 13.69 13.62
N GLY A 37 19.11 12.37 13.63
CA GLY A 37 19.95 11.42 14.35
C GLY A 37 21.43 11.55 13.98
N MET A 38 21.75 11.63 12.68
CA MET A 38 23.12 11.82 12.20
C MET A 38 23.77 13.11 12.72
N ILE A 39 23.05 14.23 12.77
CA ILE A 39 23.55 15.51 13.31
C ILE A 39 23.94 15.38 14.79
N PHE A 40 23.19 14.59 15.56
CA PHE A 40 23.47 14.35 16.98
C PHE A 40 24.43 13.15 17.22
N GLY A 41 25.08 12.63 16.18
CA GLY A 41 26.05 11.53 16.28
C GLY A 41 25.42 10.12 16.30
N ALA A 42 24.10 10.01 16.16
CA ALA A 42 23.38 8.75 16.05
C ALA A 42 23.26 8.32 14.58
N ASN A 43 24.28 7.65 14.07
CA ASN A 43 24.32 7.16 12.68
C ASN A 43 23.26 6.09 12.35
N ASP A 44 22.74 5.42 13.37
CA ASP A 44 21.70 4.40 13.21
C ASP A 44 20.69 4.49 14.35
N LEU A 45 19.49 4.97 14.03
CA LEU A 45 18.37 5.07 14.97
C LEU A 45 17.90 3.69 15.45
N THR A 46 18.18 2.61 14.71
CA THR A 46 17.80 1.24 15.08
C THR A 46 18.41 0.80 16.41
N LYS A 47 19.58 1.36 16.77
CA LYS A 47 20.27 1.11 18.05
C LYS A 47 19.54 1.70 19.26
N TYR A 48 18.63 2.65 19.03
CA TYR A 48 17.86 3.34 20.07
C TYR A 48 16.46 2.73 20.26
N LYS A 49 16.22 1.53 19.72
CA LYS A 49 14.96 0.78 19.89
C LYS A 49 14.57 0.56 21.36
N SER A 50 15.56 0.39 22.24
CA SER A 50 15.37 0.18 23.69
C SER A 50 15.85 1.36 24.54
N ALA A 51 16.32 2.44 23.92
CA ALA A 51 16.73 3.63 24.63
C ALA A 51 15.50 4.39 25.16
N GLN A 52 15.68 5.23 26.17
CA GLN A 52 14.68 6.20 26.60
C GLN A 52 15.13 7.62 26.22
N GLY A 53 14.18 8.47 25.85
CA GLY A 53 14.43 9.88 25.53
C GLY A 53 14.33 10.22 24.04
N PHE A 54 14.94 11.34 23.65
CA PHE A 54 14.81 11.97 22.32
C PHE A 54 15.07 11.00 21.16
N PHE A 55 16.15 10.22 21.20
CA PHE A 55 16.48 9.26 20.14
C PHE A 55 15.47 8.13 19.97
N HIS A 56 14.74 7.75 21.03
CA HIS A 56 13.68 6.75 20.93
C HIS A 56 12.49 7.28 20.15
N ILE A 57 12.13 8.55 20.35
CA ILE A 57 11.05 9.22 19.62
C ILE A 57 11.42 9.30 18.12
N LEU A 58 12.67 9.65 17.81
CA LEU A 58 13.16 9.65 16.42
C LEU A 58 13.07 8.25 15.79
N TYR A 59 13.45 7.21 16.53
CA TYR A 59 13.28 5.83 16.09
C TYR A 59 11.81 5.48 15.83
N GLN A 60 10.89 5.84 16.74
CA GLN A 60 9.46 5.58 16.55
C GLN A 60 8.90 6.28 15.30
N ILE A 61 9.25 7.54 15.06
CA ILE A 61 8.84 8.26 13.84
C ILE A 61 9.41 7.57 12.60
N ASN A 62 10.69 7.16 12.64
CA ASN A 62 11.31 6.42 11.56
C ASN A 62 10.56 5.10 11.26
N GLN A 63 10.14 4.36 12.29
CA GLN A 63 9.33 3.15 12.14
C GLN A 63 7.96 3.41 11.51
N VAL A 64 7.30 4.53 11.83
CA VAL A 64 6.05 4.92 11.16
C VAL A 64 6.27 5.08 9.65
N GLY A 65 7.39 5.68 9.24
CA GLY A 65 7.76 5.81 7.83
C GLY A 65 7.97 4.46 7.15
N TRP A 66 8.66 3.52 7.81
CA TRP A 66 8.83 2.16 7.29
C TRP A 66 7.53 1.39 7.15
N ILE A 67 6.61 1.54 8.12
CA ILE A 67 5.26 0.99 8.00
C ILE A 67 4.58 1.58 6.77
N GLY A 68 4.63 2.91 6.58
CA GLY A 68 4.07 3.57 5.40
C GLY A 68 4.58 2.99 4.07
N ILE A 69 5.89 2.75 3.96
CA ILE A 69 6.49 2.13 2.77
C ILE A 69 6.04 0.68 2.60
N SER A 70 5.90 -0.08 3.69
CA SER A 70 5.46 -1.48 3.63
C SER A 70 4.03 -1.66 3.09
N LEU A 71 3.21 -0.60 3.12
CA LEU A 71 1.82 -0.62 2.65
C LEU A 71 1.69 -0.52 1.13
N VAL A 72 2.78 -0.45 0.37
CA VAL A 72 2.78 -0.40 -1.12
C VAL A 72 1.83 -1.41 -1.74
N ASN A 73 1.98 -2.68 -1.36
CA ASN A 73 1.23 -3.79 -1.92
C ASN A 73 -0.26 -3.69 -1.55
N LEU A 74 -0.55 -3.27 -0.32
CA LEU A 74 -1.91 -3.02 0.14
C LEU A 74 -2.56 -1.92 -0.70
N VAL A 75 -1.88 -0.77 -0.85
CA VAL A 75 -2.41 0.41 -1.56
C VAL A 75 -2.64 0.09 -3.03
N ILE A 76 -1.64 -0.47 -3.74
CA ILE A 76 -1.82 -0.77 -5.17
C ILE A 76 -2.97 -1.75 -5.39
N ALA A 77 -3.07 -2.83 -4.62
CA ALA A 77 -4.11 -3.83 -4.79
C ALA A 77 -5.51 -3.23 -4.53
N GLY A 78 -5.64 -2.43 -3.47
CA GLY A 78 -6.88 -1.74 -3.13
C GLY A 78 -7.33 -0.78 -4.23
N TYR A 79 -6.43 0.04 -4.76
CA TYR A 79 -6.78 1.05 -5.75
C TYR A 79 -6.93 0.49 -7.19
N VAL A 80 -6.24 -0.60 -7.53
CA VAL A 80 -6.53 -1.37 -8.75
C VAL A 80 -7.93 -1.99 -8.65
N ALA A 81 -8.26 -2.62 -7.51
CA ALA A 81 -9.58 -3.19 -7.28
C ALA A 81 -10.68 -2.12 -7.37
N TYR A 82 -10.46 -0.97 -6.72
CA TYR A 82 -11.35 0.20 -6.77
C TYR A 82 -11.58 0.70 -8.20
N ALA A 83 -10.53 0.80 -9.01
CA ALA A 83 -10.65 1.27 -10.38
C ALA A 83 -11.54 0.36 -11.26
N ILE A 84 -11.69 -0.92 -10.89
CA ILE A 84 -12.51 -1.90 -11.62
C ILE A 84 -13.93 -2.03 -11.04
N GLY A 85 -14.03 -2.10 -9.71
CA GLY A 85 -15.25 -2.48 -8.98
C GLY A 85 -15.83 -1.40 -8.08
N ASP A 86 -15.32 -0.16 -8.15
CA ASP A 86 -15.67 0.97 -7.28
C ASP A 86 -15.43 0.70 -5.78
N LYS A 87 -16.06 1.49 -4.91
CA LYS A 87 -15.93 1.40 -3.44
C LYS A 87 -16.08 -0.02 -2.87
N PRO A 88 -17.02 -0.87 -3.32
CA PRO A 88 -17.19 -2.22 -2.78
C PRO A 88 -15.95 -3.12 -2.93
N ALA A 89 -15.09 -2.84 -3.93
CA ALA A 89 -13.91 -3.65 -4.20
C ALA A 89 -12.72 -3.35 -3.26
N LEU A 90 -12.71 -2.20 -2.58
CA LEU A 90 -11.57 -1.73 -1.76
C LEU A 90 -11.18 -2.72 -0.67
N GLY A 91 -12.16 -3.23 0.08
CA GLY A 91 -11.89 -4.13 1.21
C GLY A 91 -11.18 -5.41 0.77
N ALA A 92 -11.71 -6.09 -0.25
CA ALA A 92 -11.10 -7.28 -0.81
C ALA A 92 -9.72 -6.99 -1.45
N GLY A 93 -9.57 -5.84 -2.10
CA GLY A 93 -8.29 -5.41 -2.67
C GLY A 93 -7.21 -5.18 -1.61
N PHE A 94 -7.53 -4.48 -0.51
CA PHE A 94 -6.58 -4.26 0.58
C PHE A 94 -6.15 -5.56 1.27
N ILE A 95 -7.12 -6.44 1.57
CA ILE A 95 -6.83 -7.75 2.18
C ILE A 95 -5.94 -8.59 1.25
N GLY A 96 -6.27 -8.63 -0.05
CA GLY A 96 -5.49 -9.34 -1.05
C GLY A 96 -4.07 -8.77 -1.21
N GLY A 97 -3.92 -7.46 -1.19
CA GLY A 97 -2.62 -6.79 -1.22
C GLY A 97 -1.75 -7.09 0.00
N GLN A 98 -2.35 -7.09 1.20
CA GLN A 98 -1.63 -7.46 2.42
C GLN A 98 -1.25 -8.94 2.44
N LEU A 99 -2.15 -9.80 1.98
CA LEU A 99 -1.87 -11.24 1.85
C LEU A 99 -0.67 -11.47 0.94
N ALA A 100 -0.58 -10.77 -0.20
CA ALA A 100 0.53 -10.88 -1.14
C ALA A 100 1.89 -10.54 -0.49
N THR A 101 1.93 -9.57 0.43
CA THR A 101 3.13 -9.28 1.24
C THR A 101 3.44 -10.44 2.19
N ASN A 102 2.45 -10.97 2.89
CA ASN A 102 2.64 -12.02 3.89
C ASN A 102 3.16 -13.33 3.27
N ILE A 103 2.67 -13.68 2.08
CA ILE A 103 3.10 -14.90 1.35
C ILE A 103 4.35 -14.67 0.49
N GLN A 104 5.00 -13.51 0.58
CA GLN A 104 6.17 -13.15 -0.24
C GLN A 104 5.92 -13.16 -1.77
N ALA A 105 4.67 -13.03 -2.20
CA ALA A 105 4.32 -12.85 -3.62
C ALA A 105 4.61 -11.42 -4.10
N GLY A 106 4.79 -10.48 -3.17
CA GLY A 106 5.23 -9.12 -3.41
C GLY A 106 4.30 -8.32 -4.32
N PHE A 107 4.88 -7.40 -5.09
CA PHE A 107 4.16 -6.48 -5.96
C PHE A 107 3.27 -7.18 -6.98
N LEU A 108 3.78 -8.23 -7.64
CA LEU A 108 3.04 -8.94 -8.68
C LEU A 108 1.83 -9.68 -8.10
N GLY A 109 1.99 -10.31 -6.93
CA GLY A 109 0.88 -10.93 -6.22
C GLY A 109 -0.20 -9.92 -5.81
N ALA A 110 0.20 -8.75 -5.33
CA ALA A 110 -0.71 -7.67 -4.97
C ALA A 110 -1.50 -7.17 -6.19
N LEU A 111 -0.84 -7.05 -7.34
CA LEU A 111 -1.47 -6.67 -8.58
C LEU A 111 -2.54 -7.67 -9.02
N VAL A 112 -2.19 -8.95 -9.05
CA VAL A 112 -3.14 -10.03 -9.39
C VAL A 112 -4.32 -10.03 -8.42
N ALA A 113 -4.06 -9.93 -7.12
CA ALA A 113 -5.11 -9.86 -6.10
C ALA A 113 -6.04 -8.65 -6.31
N GLY A 114 -5.50 -7.48 -6.65
CA GLY A 114 -6.28 -6.28 -6.96
C GLY A 114 -7.21 -6.47 -8.17
N PHE A 115 -6.71 -7.07 -9.25
CA PHE A 115 -7.55 -7.39 -10.42
C PHE A 115 -8.66 -8.39 -10.09
N VAL A 116 -8.33 -9.47 -9.39
CA VAL A 116 -9.30 -10.49 -8.98
C VAL A 116 -10.38 -9.86 -8.10
N ALA A 117 -9.99 -9.12 -7.06
CA ALA A 117 -10.93 -8.44 -6.17
C ALA A 117 -11.85 -7.45 -6.94
N GLY A 118 -11.29 -6.66 -7.84
CA GLY A 118 -12.03 -5.71 -8.66
C GLY A 118 -13.07 -6.37 -9.57
N TYR A 119 -12.68 -7.43 -10.28
CA TYR A 119 -13.60 -8.15 -11.17
C TYR A 119 -14.67 -8.92 -10.41
N VAL A 120 -14.32 -9.54 -9.28
CA VAL A 120 -15.28 -10.22 -8.40
C VAL A 120 -16.30 -9.23 -7.86
N ALA A 121 -15.88 -8.07 -7.35
CA ALA A 121 -16.79 -7.04 -6.87
C ALA A 121 -17.74 -6.52 -7.98
N ARG A 122 -17.19 -6.29 -9.18
CA ARG A 122 -17.99 -5.90 -10.35
C ARG A 122 -19.02 -6.96 -10.75
N TRP A 123 -18.68 -8.24 -10.57
CA TRP A 123 -19.60 -9.34 -10.83
C TRP A 123 -20.69 -9.43 -9.75
N CYS A 124 -20.34 -9.33 -8.48
CA CYS A 124 -21.30 -9.30 -7.37
C CYS A 124 -22.34 -8.20 -7.53
N ARG A 125 -21.95 -7.02 -8.05
CA ARG A 125 -22.90 -5.91 -8.30
C ARG A 125 -23.97 -6.22 -9.36
N LYS A 126 -23.78 -7.24 -10.18
CA LYS A 126 -24.77 -7.70 -11.17
C LYS A 126 -25.76 -8.70 -10.59
N ILE A 127 -25.49 -9.26 -9.41
CA ILE A 127 -26.37 -10.20 -8.75
C ILE A 127 -27.57 -9.41 -8.21
N LYS A 128 -28.76 -9.70 -8.71
CA LYS A 128 -30.00 -9.17 -8.13
C LYS A 128 -30.25 -9.92 -6.82
N VAL A 129 -30.08 -9.23 -5.71
CA VAL A 129 -30.49 -9.76 -4.41
C VAL A 129 -31.97 -9.44 -4.25
N GLY A 130 -32.79 -10.44 -3.92
CA GLY A 130 -34.21 -10.23 -3.67
C GLY A 130 -34.39 -9.22 -2.54
N GLU A 131 -35.37 -8.32 -2.70
CA GLU A 131 -35.76 -7.37 -1.64
C GLU A 131 -36.23 -8.20 -0.44
N ALA A 132 -35.54 -8.04 0.69
CA ALA A 132 -35.88 -8.66 1.97
C ALA A 132 -36.75 -7.70 2.78
#